data_AF-A0A6N9SHL1-F1
#
_entry.id   AF-A0A6N9SHL1-F1
#
_cell.length_a   1.000
_cell.length_b   1.000
_cell.length_c   1.000
_cell.angle_alpha   90.00
_cell.angle_beta   90.00
_cell.angle_gamma   90.00
#
_symmetry.space_group_name_H-M   'P 1'
#
loop_
_entity.id
_entity.type
_entity.pdbx_description
1 polymer ?
#
loop_
_entity_poly.entity_id
_entity_poly.type
_entity_poly.pdbx_seq_one_letter_code
_entity_poly.pdbx_strand_id
1 'polypeptide(L)' 'AMDNAIPSVKEVANFVTKSNLEDGVAFAIEKYVLN' A
#
# COMPACT_ATOMS: atom_id res chain seq x y z
N ALA A 1 -2.83 2.19 -2.68
CA ALA A 1 -3.85 1.33 -2.05
C ALA A 1 -3.19 0.23 -1.24
N MET A 2 -3.88 -0.33 -0.25
CA MET A 2 -3.44 -1.56 0.45
C MET A 2 -3.76 -2.79 -0.39
N ASP A 3 -3.06 -3.90 -0.18
CA ASP A 3 -3.34 -5.13 -0.94
C ASP A 3 -4.69 -5.78 -0.57
N ASN A 4 -5.19 -5.57 0.64
CA ASN A 4 -6.54 -6.01 0.98
C ASN A 4 -7.62 -4.94 0.71
N ALA A 5 -7.30 -3.87 -0.02
CA ALA A 5 -8.29 -2.88 -0.44
C ALA A 5 -9.25 -3.43 -1.51
N ILE A 6 -10.45 -2.83 -1.59
CA ILE A 6 -11.42 -3.14 -2.64
C ILE A 6 -10.86 -2.83 -4.04
N PRO A 7 -11.30 -3.54 -5.10
CA PRO A 7 -10.72 -3.42 -6.45
C PRO A 7 -10.69 -1.99 -7.00
N SER A 8 -11.80 -1.25 -6.86
CA SER A 8 -11.91 0.13 -7.38
C SER A 8 -10.88 1.10 -6.78
N VAL A 9 -10.42 0.85 -5.54
CA VAL A 9 -9.38 1.66 -4.91
C VAL A 9 -8.00 1.29 -5.43
N LYS A 10 -7.76 0.01 -5.79
CA LYS A 10 -6.51 -0.42 -6.40
C LYS A 10 -6.35 0.12 -7.83
N GLU A 11 -7.43 0.16 -8.61
CA GLU A 11 -7.43 0.63 -10.01
C GLU A 11 -6.95 2.07 -10.17
N VAL A 12 -7.22 2.94 -9.19
CA VAL A 12 -6.83 4.36 -9.23
C VAL A 12 -5.53 4.66 -8.48
N ALA A 13 -4.90 3.66 -7.85
CA ALA A 13 -3.73 3.88 -7.01
C ALA A 13 -2.42 3.89 -7.82
N ASN A 14 -1.57 4.89 -7.60
CA ASN A 14 -0.22 4.93 -8.19
C ASN A 14 0.70 3.80 -7.68
N PHE A 15 0.34 3.20 -6.55
CA PHE A 15 1.08 2.12 -5.92
C PHE A 15 0.14 1.29 -5.04
N VAL A 16 0.25 -0.03 -5.13
CA VAL A 16 -0.38 -0.97 -4.21
C VAL A 16 0.67 -1.48 -3.23
N THR A 17 0.51 -1.15 -1.95
CA THR A 17 1.34 -1.66 -0.85
C THR A 17 0.81 -2.99 -0.33
N LYS A 18 1.48 -3.61 0.64
CA LYS A 18 1.07 -4.88 1.27
C LYS A 18 -0.30 -4.78 1.96
N SER A 19 -0.82 -5.91 2.43
CA SER A 19 -2.03 -5.95 3.26
C SER A 19 -1.81 -5.22 4.60
N ASN A 20 -2.89 -4.82 5.26
CA ASN A 20 -2.79 -4.29 6.63
C ASN A 20 -2.34 -5.34 7.64
N LEU A 21 -2.51 -6.63 7.33
CA LEU A 21 -1.98 -7.74 8.14
C LEU A 21 -0.46 -7.95 7.96
N GLU A 22 0.16 -7.22 7.03
CA GLU A 22 1.56 -7.38 6.63
C GLU A 22 2.28 -6.02 6.60
N ASP A 23 1.92 -5.13 7.52
CA ASP A 23 2.56 -3.83 7.72
C ASP A 23 2.61 -2.93 6.48
N GLY A 24 1.59 -3.01 5.61
CA GLY A 24 1.58 -2.27 4.34
C GLY A 24 1.72 -0.75 4.46
N VAL A 25 1.28 -0.15 5.58
CA VAL A 25 1.53 1.28 5.84
C VAL A 25 3.01 1.55 6.09
N ALA A 26 3.65 0.77 6.96
CA ALA A 26 5.08 0.93 7.26
C ALA A 26 5.93 0.74 6.01
N PHE A 27 5.64 -0.29 5.20
CA PHE A 27 6.35 -0.54 3.95
C PHE A 27 6.28 0.63 2.96
N ALA A 28 5.11 1.28 2.84
CA ALA A 28 4.97 2.44 1.97
C ALA A 28 5.78 3.65 2.48
N ILE A 29 5.84 3.86 3.79
CA ILE A 29 6.65 4.93 4.41
C ILE A 29 8.15 4.68 4.18
N GLU A 30 8.62 3.45 4.45
CA GLU A 30 10.00 3.07 4.20
C GLU A 30 10.40 3.29 2.74
N LYS A 31 9.55 2.87 1.79
CA LYS A 31 9.83 2.98 0.35
C LYS A 31 9.96 4.41 -0.16
N TYR A 32 9.14 5.34 0.34
CA TYR A 32 9.00 6.68 -0.26
C TYR A 32 9.52 7.83 0.59
N VAL A 33 9.79 7.60 1.88
CA VAL A 33 10.18 8.67 2.81
C VAL A 33 11.53 8.40 3.47
N LEU A 34 11.80 7.16 3.86
CA LEU A 34 12.93 6.83 4.74
C LEU A 34 14.15 6.20 4.02
N ASN A 35 14.00 5.75 2.77
CA ASN A 35 15.09 5.22 1.94
C ASN A 35 15.57 6.23 0.91
#